data_AF-A0AAJ4WD30-F1
#
_entry.id   AF-A0AAJ4WD30-F1
#
_cell.length_a   1.000
_cell.length_b   1.000
_cell.length_c   1.000
_cell.angle_alpha   90.00
_cell.angle_beta   90.00
_cell.angle_gamma   90.00
#
_symmetry.space_group_name_H-M   'P 1'
#
loop_
_entity.id
_entity.type
_entity.pdbx_description
1 polymer ?
#
loop_
_entity_poly.entity_id
_entity_poly.type
_entity_poly.pdbx_seq_one_letter_code
_entity_poly.pdbx_strand_id
1 'polypeptide(L)'
;MAESKNRNQRIDALLASIKERLDVAQHQEDLVQAIKLVKSFDGPLKFSHTKPYICAVLAVIAGVIIGGYQYLSYNHLSSQVVILLVLLGIGAIAALVYVWRKNSSISKLADRLFQMDLLFDNGLSQIEVDPVEQAGELASRFNEFDRGNYSQEIHGLYQGHYQGKEHAFDYYFYHFHYVDKRVTVTTDSKGRVRTRTTYDHYDRYGIYLPFTFIRHVALIGKSVSGLSGSTYKPASNKFNRLYRVVADSEMNAARFLKPSVVIACEEIAAVFSELNFEFNPQAELCMSFRDDDVITLPRNNDFNSPDGFIREVRQHNALPKLQKALEHIHTLMIYSDSNFRKNS
;
A
#
# COMPACT_ATOMS: atom_id res chain seq x y z
N MET A 1 -24.60 -23.32 -25.20
CA MET A 1 -23.25 -22.74 -25.45
C MET A 1 -23.26 -21.24 -25.79
N ALA A 2 -24.27 -20.71 -26.49
CA ALA A 2 -24.44 -19.27 -26.70
C ALA A 2 -24.78 -18.51 -25.41
N GLU A 3 -25.56 -19.15 -24.53
CA GLU A 3 -26.06 -18.59 -23.27
C GLU A 3 -24.94 -18.25 -22.26
N SER A 4 -23.90 -19.09 -22.14
CA SER A 4 -22.75 -18.81 -21.24
C SER A 4 -21.80 -17.72 -21.78
N LYS A 5 -21.68 -17.59 -23.11
CA LYS A 5 -20.92 -16.49 -23.75
C LYS A 5 -21.65 -15.16 -23.51
N ASN A 6 -22.96 -15.14 -23.70
CA ASN A 6 -23.81 -14.00 -23.42
C ASN A 6 -23.73 -13.60 -21.92
N ARG A 7 -23.78 -14.58 -21.01
CA ARG A 7 -23.66 -14.31 -19.56
C ARG A 7 -22.32 -13.69 -19.15
N ASN A 8 -21.20 -14.24 -19.60
CA ASN A 8 -19.88 -13.69 -19.25
C ASN A 8 -19.72 -12.25 -19.77
N GLN A 9 -20.24 -11.96 -20.98
CA GLN A 9 -20.26 -10.61 -21.55
C GLN A 9 -21.13 -9.66 -20.72
N ARG A 10 -22.30 -10.10 -20.24
CA ARG A 10 -23.16 -9.32 -19.34
C ARG A 10 -22.47 -8.99 -18.00
N ILE A 11 -21.73 -9.94 -17.42
CA ILE A 11 -20.95 -9.68 -16.21
C ILE A 11 -19.82 -8.70 -16.50
N ASP A 12 -19.09 -8.85 -17.60
CA ASP A 12 -18.01 -7.92 -17.97
C ASP A 12 -18.54 -6.49 -18.16
N ALA A 13 -19.69 -6.34 -18.82
CA ALA A 13 -20.36 -5.04 -18.98
C ALA A 13 -20.83 -4.45 -17.64
N LEU A 14 -21.35 -5.28 -16.74
CA LEU A 14 -21.73 -4.86 -15.39
C LEU A 14 -20.52 -4.36 -14.59
N LEU A 15 -19.42 -5.11 -14.58
CA LEU A 15 -18.20 -4.71 -13.87
C LEU A 15 -17.59 -3.43 -14.45
N ALA A 16 -17.65 -3.25 -15.77
CA ALA A 16 -17.24 -2.00 -16.41
C ALA A 16 -18.10 -0.82 -15.96
N SER A 17 -19.44 -0.98 -15.94
CA SER A 17 -20.35 0.07 -15.48
C SER A 17 -20.17 0.42 -14.00
N ILE A 18 -19.91 -0.58 -13.14
CA ILE A 18 -19.57 -0.35 -11.73
C ILE A 18 -18.26 0.43 -11.64
N LYS A 19 -17.23 0.03 -12.39
CA LYS A 19 -15.94 0.72 -12.39
C LYS A 19 -16.10 2.20 -12.78
N GLU A 20 -16.81 2.49 -13.87
CA GLU A 20 -17.07 3.87 -14.30
C GLU A 20 -17.81 4.69 -13.24
N ARG A 21 -18.77 4.09 -12.52
CA ARG A 21 -19.48 4.75 -11.42
C ARG A 21 -18.58 5.02 -10.22
N LEU A 22 -17.68 4.10 -9.91
CA LEU A 22 -16.69 4.29 -8.85
C LEU A 22 -15.69 5.38 -9.24
N ASP A 23 -15.31 5.48 -10.52
CA ASP A 23 -14.36 6.51 -10.99
C ASP A 23 -14.90 7.94 -10.80
N VAL A 24 -16.22 8.13 -10.78
CA VAL A 24 -16.87 9.44 -10.57
C VAL A 24 -17.54 9.58 -9.21
N ALA A 25 -17.49 8.56 -8.36
CA ALA A 25 -18.15 8.57 -7.05
C ALA A 25 -17.54 9.64 -6.15
N GLN A 26 -18.41 10.42 -5.51
CA GLN A 26 -18.00 11.46 -4.56
C GLN A 26 -18.46 11.13 -3.14
N HIS A 27 -19.54 10.36 -3.00
CA HIS A 27 -20.20 10.13 -1.72
C HIS A 27 -20.56 8.65 -1.53
N GLN A 28 -20.80 8.25 -0.28
CA GLN A 28 -21.14 6.89 0.13
C GLN A 28 -22.38 6.31 -0.60
N GLU A 29 -23.39 7.14 -0.91
CA GLU A 29 -24.58 6.66 -1.63
C GLU A 29 -24.24 6.23 -3.07
N ASP A 30 -23.22 6.80 -3.72
CA ASP A 30 -22.77 6.37 -5.04
C ASP A 30 -22.25 4.92 -4.99
N LEU A 31 -21.51 4.58 -3.92
CA LEU A 31 -21.01 3.23 -3.66
C LEU A 31 -22.17 2.25 -3.42
N VAL A 32 -23.17 2.67 -2.62
CA VAL A 32 -24.38 1.88 -2.38
C VAL A 32 -25.15 1.64 -3.69
N GLN A 33 -25.27 2.63 -4.56
CA GLN A 33 -25.91 2.47 -5.87
C GLN A 33 -25.14 1.51 -6.77
N ALA A 34 -23.81 1.53 -6.74
CA ALA A 34 -22.98 0.55 -7.44
C ALA A 34 -23.24 -0.90 -6.95
N ILE A 35 -23.40 -1.12 -5.65
CA ILE A 35 -23.77 -2.43 -5.10
C ILE A 35 -25.22 -2.81 -5.47
N LYS A 36 -26.15 -1.85 -5.50
CA LYS A 36 -27.54 -2.11 -5.94
C LYS A 36 -27.61 -2.59 -7.39
N LEU A 37 -26.73 -2.11 -8.28
CA LEU A 37 -26.63 -2.64 -9.65
C LEU A 37 -26.24 -4.12 -9.66
N VAL A 38 -25.27 -4.51 -8.84
CA VAL A 38 -24.92 -5.92 -8.63
C VAL A 38 -26.12 -6.72 -8.12
N LYS A 39 -26.85 -6.18 -7.14
CA LYS A 39 -28.05 -6.83 -6.60
C LYS A 39 -29.15 -7.01 -7.64
N SER A 40 -29.29 -6.06 -8.57
CA SER A 40 -30.27 -6.13 -9.66
C SER A 40 -29.88 -7.08 -10.79
N PHE A 41 -28.65 -7.59 -10.78
CA PHE A 41 -28.18 -8.53 -11.79
C PHE A 41 -28.86 -9.89 -11.61
N ASP A 42 -29.60 -10.30 -12.62
CA ASP A 42 -30.30 -11.59 -12.64
C ASP A 42 -29.31 -12.76 -12.83
N GLY A 43 -28.84 -13.31 -11.71
CA GLY A 43 -28.00 -14.51 -11.64
C GLY A 43 -26.78 -14.38 -10.72
N PRO A 44 -26.07 -15.50 -10.45
CA PRO A 44 -24.87 -15.47 -9.62
C PRO A 44 -23.76 -14.67 -10.31
N LEU A 45 -23.07 -13.81 -9.56
CA LEU A 45 -21.92 -13.04 -10.04
C LEU A 45 -20.66 -13.92 -10.14
N LYS A 46 -20.74 -14.98 -10.94
CA LYS A 46 -19.67 -15.95 -11.17
C LYS A 46 -19.52 -16.23 -12.66
N PHE A 47 -18.30 -16.05 -13.14
CA PHE A 47 -17.96 -16.36 -14.52
C PHE A 47 -18.07 -17.86 -14.80
N SER A 48 -18.64 -18.21 -15.96
CA SER A 48 -18.64 -19.59 -16.46
C SER A 48 -17.31 -19.86 -17.14
N HIS A 49 -16.49 -20.71 -16.55
CA HIS A 49 -15.14 -21.04 -17.06
C HIS A 49 -15.05 -22.43 -17.70
N THR A 50 -16.19 -23.01 -18.08
CA THR A 50 -16.27 -24.38 -18.62
C THR A 50 -15.33 -24.59 -19.80
N LYS A 51 -15.19 -23.60 -20.70
CA LYS A 51 -14.31 -23.70 -21.88
C LYS A 51 -12.81 -23.70 -21.54
N PRO A 52 -12.26 -22.71 -20.81
CA PRO A 52 -10.84 -22.73 -20.46
C PRO A 52 -10.47 -23.94 -19.59
N TYR A 53 -11.35 -24.40 -18.70
CA TYR A 53 -11.12 -25.65 -17.95
C TYR A 53 -11.09 -26.88 -18.86
N ILE A 54 -12.05 -27.03 -19.79
CA ILE A 54 -12.03 -28.14 -20.77
C ILE A 54 -10.76 -28.09 -21.61
N CYS A 55 -10.35 -26.92 -22.10
CA CYS A 55 -9.12 -26.78 -22.87
C CYS A 55 -7.87 -27.19 -22.07
N ALA A 56 -7.79 -26.79 -20.79
CA ALA A 56 -6.68 -27.18 -19.92
C ALA A 56 -6.66 -28.70 -19.67
N VAL A 57 -7.82 -29.30 -19.38
CA VAL A 57 -7.95 -30.75 -19.18
C VAL A 57 -7.60 -31.53 -20.44
N LEU A 58 -8.10 -31.12 -21.61
CA LEU A 58 -7.77 -31.75 -22.89
C LEU A 58 -6.28 -31.64 -23.22
N ALA A 59 -5.65 -30.50 -22.94
CA ALA A 59 -4.21 -30.32 -23.14
C ALA A 59 -3.38 -31.26 -22.26
N VAL A 60 -3.78 -31.43 -21.00
CA VAL A 60 -3.13 -32.37 -20.07
C VAL A 60 -3.33 -33.82 -20.52
N ILE A 61 -4.56 -34.21 -20.86
CA ILE A 61 -4.87 -35.56 -21.34
C ILE A 61 -4.09 -35.88 -22.63
N ALA A 62 -4.08 -34.95 -23.60
CA ALA A 62 -3.30 -35.11 -24.82
C ALA A 62 -1.80 -35.28 -24.53
N GLY A 63 -1.27 -34.49 -23.58
CA GLY A 63 0.12 -34.62 -23.16
C GLY A 63 0.43 -35.99 -22.53
N VAL A 64 -0.45 -36.47 -21.63
CA VAL A 64 -0.29 -37.79 -20.99
C VAL A 64 -0.37 -38.92 -22.01
N ILE A 65 -1.31 -38.86 -22.96
CA ILE A 65 -1.46 -39.87 -24.01
C ILE A 65 -0.25 -39.88 -24.94
N ILE A 66 0.15 -38.72 -25.47
CA ILE A 66 1.26 -38.61 -26.43
C ILE A 66 2.60 -38.99 -25.77
N GLY A 67 2.87 -38.43 -24.59
CA GLY A 67 4.09 -38.72 -23.84
C GLY A 67 4.13 -40.17 -23.34
N GLY A 68 3.02 -40.66 -22.78
CA GLY A 68 2.91 -42.03 -22.29
C GLY A 68 3.04 -43.08 -23.40
N TYR A 69 2.37 -42.88 -24.54
CA TYR A 69 2.49 -43.77 -25.70
C TYR A 69 3.93 -43.83 -26.21
N GLN A 70 4.57 -42.67 -26.42
CA GLN A 70 5.95 -42.66 -26.93
C GLN A 70 6.92 -43.31 -25.94
N TYR A 71 6.76 -43.04 -24.64
CA TYR A 71 7.60 -43.66 -23.61
C TYR A 71 7.41 -45.18 -23.57
N LEU A 72 6.18 -45.68 -23.64
CA LEU A 72 5.91 -47.12 -23.65
C LEU A 72 6.42 -47.82 -24.92
N SER A 73 6.33 -47.18 -26.08
CA SER A 73 6.75 -47.77 -27.36
C SER A 73 8.26 -47.71 -27.61
N TYR A 74 8.94 -46.66 -27.13
CA TYR A 74 10.34 -46.38 -27.51
C TYR A 74 11.30 -46.27 -26.32
N ASN A 75 10.80 -46.33 -25.09
CA ASN A 75 11.54 -46.18 -23.83
C ASN A 75 12.33 -44.86 -23.71
N HIS A 76 12.01 -43.86 -24.54
CA HIS A 76 12.55 -42.50 -24.51
C HIS A 76 11.54 -41.53 -25.12
N LEU A 77 11.64 -40.25 -24.74
CA LEU A 77 10.88 -39.16 -25.35
C LEU A 77 11.73 -38.45 -26.39
N SER A 78 11.19 -38.30 -27.59
CA SER A 78 11.83 -37.50 -28.64
C SER A 78 11.81 -36.02 -28.29
N SER A 79 12.80 -35.25 -28.75
CA SER A 79 12.86 -33.80 -28.53
C SER A 79 11.61 -33.07 -29.02
N GLN A 80 11.01 -33.53 -30.12
CA GLN A 80 9.79 -32.94 -30.68
C GLN A 80 8.58 -33.13 -29.74
N VAL A 81 8.44 -34.32 -29.15
CA VAL A 81 7.38 -34.59 -28.17
C VAL A 81 7.61 -33.81 -26.88
N VAL A 82 8.86 -33.69 -26.40
CA VAL A 82 9.18 -32.86 -25.24
C VAL A 82 8.76 -31.40 -25.48
N ILE A 83 9.08 -30.83 -26.66
CA ILE A 83 8.65 -29.47 -27.03
C ILE A 83 7.12 -29.35 -27.05
N LEU A 84 6.42 -30.34 -27.63
CA LEU A 84 4.95 -30.34 -27.66
C LEU A 84 4.34 -30.40 -26.25
N LEU A 85 4.88 -31.23 -25.36
CA LEU A 85 4.43 -31.31 -23.96
C LEU A 85 4.63 -29.99 -23.22
N VAL A 86 5.76 -29.31 -23.46
CA VAL A 86 6.01 -27.96 -22.90
C VAL A 86 4.97 -26.96 -23.40
N LEU A 87 4.67 -26.95 -24.70
CA LEU A 87 3.65 -26.05 -25.26
C LEU A 87 2.24 -26.32 -24.71
N LEU A 88 1.86 -27.60 -24.58
CA LEU A 88 0.58 -27.98 -23.96
C LEU A 88 0.53 -27.57 -22.49
N GLY A 89 1.65 -27.72 -21.75
CA GLY A 89 1.78 -27.27 -20.37
C GLY A 89 1.62 -25.76 -20.23
N ILE A 90 2.30 -24.97 -21.07
CA ILE A 90 2.15 -23.50 -21.11
C ILE A 90 0.71 -23.11 -21.42
N GLY A 91 0.06 -23.77 -22.39
CA GLY A 91 -1.33 -23.51 -22.76
C GLY A 91 -2.31 -23.78 -21.61
N ALA A 92 -2.14 -24.88 -20.89
CA ALA A 92 -2.95 -25.20 -19.72
C ALA A 92 -2.74 -24.18 -18.59
N ILE A 93 -1.48 -23.79 -18.30
CA ILE A 93 -1.16 -22.76 -17.30
C ILE A 93 -1.80 -21.42 -17.70
N ALA A 94 -1.68 -21.01 -18.97
CA ALA A 94 -2.27 -19.76 -19.46
C ALA A 94 -3.81 -19.74 -19.30
N ALA A 95 -4.48 -20.86 -19.58
CA ALA A 95 -5.92 -20.99 -19.36
C ALA A 95 -6.31 -20.87 -17.89
N LEU A 96 -5.55 -21.48 -16.97
CA LEU A 96 -5.77 -21.35 -15.52
C LEU A 96 -5.52 -19.93 -15.03
N VAL A 97 -4.44 -19.28 -15.48
CA VAL A 97 -4.13 -17.88 -15.15
C VAL A 97 -5.22 -16.94 -15.64
N TYR A 98 -5.75 -17.16 -16.84
CA TYR A 98 -6.89 -16.40 -17.37
C TYR A 98 -8.12 -16.49 -16.47
N VAL A 99 -8.50 -17.71 -16.06
CA VAL A 99 -9.62 -17.95 -15.14
C VAL A 99 -9.41 -17.26 -13.81
N TRP A 100 -8.22 -17.39 -13.23
CA TRP A 100 -7.86 -16.78 -11.95
C TRP A 100 -7.93 -15.25 -12.01
N ARG A 101 -7.32 -14.62 -13.04
CA ARG A 101 -7.38 -13.16 -13.24
C ARG A 101 -8.81 -12.66 -13.36
N LYS A 102 -9.65 -13.39 -14.09
CA LYS A 102 -11.05 -13.00 -14.28
C LYS A 102 -11.87 -13.11 -12.99
N ASN A 103 -11.64 -14.13 -12.17
CA ASN A 103 -12.32 -14.22 -10.88
C ASN A 103 -11.83 -13.14 -9.91
N SER A 104 -10.53 -12.82 -9.95
CA SER A 104 -9.95 -11.78 -9.12
C SER A 104 -10.47 -10.38 -9.44
N SER A 105 -10.89 -10.10 -10.68
CA SER A 105 -11.41 -8.75 -11.03
C SER A 105 -12.67 -8.36 -10.27
N ILE A 106 -13.54 -9.32 -9.95
CA ILE A 106 -14.72 -9.10 -9.11
C ILE A 106 -14.30 -8.70 -7.69
N SER A 107 -13.41 -9.49 -7.09
CA SER A 107 -12.88 -9.20 -5.74
C SER A 107 -12.19 -7.85 -5.71
N LYS A 108 -11.29 -7.57 -6.67
CA LYS A 108 -10.55 -6.30 -6.76
C LYS A 108 -11.48 -5.10 -6.86
N LEU A 109 -12.60 -5.24 -7.57
CA LEU A 109 -13.58 -4.16 -7.67
C LEU A 109 -14.34 -3.96 -6.36
N ALA A 110 -14.64 -5.04 -5.62
CA ALA A 110 -15.21 -4.95 -4.28
C ALA A 110 -14.20 -4.34 -3.28
N ASP A 111 -12.93 -4.75 -3.35
CA ASP A 111 -11.84 -4.22 -2.54
C ASP A 111 -11.66 -2.71 -2.81
N ARG A 112 -11.71 -2.30 -4.08
CA ARG A 112 -11.67 -0.87 -4.46
C ARG A 112 -12.87 -0.09 -3.91
N LEU A 113 -14.08 -0.62 -4.05
CA LEU A 113 -15.29 0.02 -3.53
C LEU A 113 -15.19 0.21 -2.02
N PHE A 114 -14.79 -0.83 -1.30
CA PHE A 114 -14.63 -0.76 0.15
C PHE A 114 -13.50 0.20 0.55
N GLN A 115 -12.39 0.25 -0.19
CA GLN A 115 -11.35 1.25 0.05
C GLN A 115 -11.89 2.68 -0.11
N MET A 116 -12.73 2.95 -1.12
CA MET A 116 -13.36 4.27 -1.26
C MET A 116 -14.29 4.60 -0.10
N ASP A 117 -15.04 3.62 0.41
CA ASP A 117 -15.88 3.77 1.60
C ASP A 117 -15.04 4.18 2.82
N LEU A 118 -13.93 3.48 3.08
CA LEU A 118 -12.98 3.84 4.14
C LEU A 118 -12.47 5.28 4.01
N LEU A 119 -12.15 5.71 2.78
CA LEU A 119 -11.70 7.09 2.55
C LEU A 119 -12.81 8.09 2.86
N PHE A 120 -14.03 7.88 2.36
CA PHE A 120 -15.17 8.77 2.59
C PHE A 120 -15.56 8.85 4.07
N ASP A 121 -15.64 7.71 4.76
CA ASP A 121 -15.94 7.68 6.19
C ASP A 121 -14.94 8.50 7.00
N ASN A 122 -13.66 8.45 6.64
CA ASN A 122 -12.59 9.11 7.38
C ASN A 122 -12.20 10.47 6.77
N GLY A 123 -13.03 11.05 5.90
CA GLY A 123 -12.84 12.39 5.34
C GLY A 123 -11.58 12.53 4.49
N LEU A 124 -11.10 11.43 3.90
CA LEU A 124 -9.93 11.40 3.03
C LEU A 124 -10.36 11.52 1.56
N SER A 125 -9.62 12.32 0.81
CA SER A 125 -9.76 12.44 -0.65
C SER A 125 -8.46 12.07 -1.33
N GLN A 126 -8.53 11.23 -2.36
CA GLN A 126 -7.35 10.88 -3.14
C GLN A 126 -6.94 12.04 -4.04
N ILE A 127 -5.63 12.29 -4.12
CA ILE A 127 -5.02 13.26 -5.03
C ILE A 127 -4.33 12.48 -6.14
N GLU A 128 -4.71 12.77 -7.39
CA GLU A 128 -4.00 12.25 -8.55
C GLU A 128 -2.70 13.04 -8.74
N VAL A 129 -1.59 12.31 -8.80
CA VAL A 129 -0.23 12.87 -8.95
C VAL A 129 0.56 12.05 -9.95
N ASP A 130 1.56 12.65 -10.59
CA ASP A 130 2.60 11.88 -11.26
C ASP A 130 3.49 11.22 -10.18
N PRO A 131 3.61 9.88 -10.15
CA PRO A 131 4.29 9.18 -9.05
C PRO A 131 5.75 9.59 -8.87
N VAL A 132 6.48 9.83 -9.96
CA VAL A 132 7.92 10.10 -9.94
C VAL A 132 8.16 11.57 -9.61
N GLU A 133 7.39 12.48 -10.22
CA GLU A 133 7.47 13.91 -9.94
C GLU A 133 7.15 14.20 -8.47
N GLN A 134 6.07 13.61 -7.93
CA GLN A 134 5.69 13.81 -6.54
C GLN A 134 6.72 13.26 -5.56
N ALA A 135 7.34 12.12 -5.87
CA ALA A 135 8.44 11.58 -5.06
C ALA A 135 9.65 12.54 -5.06
N GLY A 136 9.98 13.12 -6.22
CA GLY A 136 11.04 14.11 -6.35
C GLY A 136 10.75 15.40 -5.58
N GLU A 137 9.51 15.90 -5.62
CA GLU A 137 9.08 17.07 -4.85
C GLU A 137 9.25 16.82 -3.34
N LEU A 138 8.79 15.67 -2.85
CA LEU A 138 8.90 15.30 -1.43
C LEU A 138 10.36 15.07 -1.01
N ALA A 139 11.20 14.49 -1.88
CA ALA A 139 12.63 14.32 -1.63
C ALA A 139 13.39 15.65 -1.55
N SER A 140 12.89 16.72 -2.19
CA SER A 140 13.45 18.06 -2.01
C SER A 140 13.15 18.68 -0.63
N ARG A 141 12.13 18.15 0.07
CA ARG A 141 11.62 18.68 1.35
C ARG A 141 12.00 17.81 2.54
N PHE A 142 12.11 16.50 2.36
CA PHE A 142 12.38 15.53 3.42
C PHE A 142 13.37 14.45 2.96
N ASN A 143 14.32 14.14 3.84
CA ASN A 143 15.29 13.06 3.62
C ASN A 143 14.66 11.68 3.67
N GLU A 144 13.47 11.52 4.25
CA GLU A 144 12.71 10.26 4.24
C GLU A 144 12.49 9.70 2.82
N PHE A 145 12.46 10.55 1.79
CA PHE A 145 12.28 10.12 0.39
C PHE A 145 13.61 9.92 -0.35
N ASP A 146 14.75 10.20 0.28
CA ASP A 146 16.09 9.80 -0.18
C ASP A 146 16.36 8.33 0.20
N ARG A 147 15.51 7.44 -0.33
CA ARG A 147 15.59 5.98 -0.18
C ARG A 147 15.65 5.34 -1.56
N GLY A 148 16.27 4.16 -1.63
CA GLY A 148 16.49 3.49 -2.90
C GLY A 148 17.69 4.05 -3.65
N ASN A 149 18.17 3.32 -4.64
CA ASN A 149 19.23 3.78 -5.55
C ASN A 149 18.87 3.58 -7.04
N TYR A 150 17.60 3.25 -7.32
CA TYR A 150 17.13 2.95 -8.67
C TYR A 150 15.85 3.71 -9.06
N SER A 151 14.78 3.58 -8.27
CA SER A 151 13.53 4.29 -8.52
C SER A 151 12.81 4.64 -7.21
N GLN A 152 12.02 5.71 -7.27
CA GLN A 152 11.25 6.30 -6.18
C GLN A 152 9.91 6.80 -6.75
N GLU A 153 8.79 6.38 -6.16
CA GLU A 153 7.45 6.67 -6.67
C GLU A 153 6.44 6.86 -5.52
N ILE A 154 5.51 7.80 -5.65
CA ILE A 154 4.32 7.91 -4.79
C ILE A 154 3.16 7.17 -5.43
N HIS A 155 2.83 5.99 -4.90
CA HIS A 155 1.75 5.12 -5.41
C HIS A 155 0.37 5.58 -4.96
N GLY A 156 0.30 6.34 -3.87
CA GLY A 156 -0.94 6.94 -3.39
C GLY A 156 -0.68 8.19 -2.57
N LEU A 157 -1.50 9.21 -2.79
CA LEU A 157 -1.51 10.44 -2.01
C LEU A 157 -2.96 10.78 -1.66
N TYR A 158 -3.21 11.06 -0.40
CA TYR A 158 -4.55 11.33 0.12
C TYR A 158 -4.50 12.53 1.03
N GLN A 159 -5.44 13.46 0.88
CA GLN A 159 -5.58 14.62 1.74
C GLN A 159 -6.71 14.39 2.74
N GLY A 160 -6.52 14.86 3.96
CA GLY A 160 -7.56 14.91 4.98
C GLY A 160 -7.43 16.15 5.85
N HIS A 161 -8.42 16.34 6.70
CA HIS A 161 -8.47 17.40 7.70
C HIS A 161 -8.71 16.78 9.07
N TYR A 162 -7.87 17.12 10.04
CA TYR A 162 -8.04 16.70 11.43
C TYR A 162 -8.51 17.87 12.28
N GLN A 163 -9.57 17.66 13.05
CA GLN A 163 -10.10 18.63 14.02
C GLN A 163 -9.92 18.09 15.45
N GLY A 164 -8.85 18.52 16.11
CA GLY A 164 -8.61 18.26 17.52
C GLY A 164 -9.27 19.28 18.44
N LYS A 165 -9.06 19.10 19.76
CA LYS A 165 -9.56 20.03 20.78
C LYS A 165 -8.87 21.39 20.78
N GLU A 166 -7.56 21.40 20.51
CA GLU A 166 -6.71 22.61 20.58
C GLU A 166 -6.16 23.05 19.22
N HIS A 167 -5.89 22.09 18.33
CA HIS A 167 -5.39 22.35 16.99
C HIS A 167 -6.22 21.61 15.95
N ALA A 168 -6.36 22.25 14.80
CA ALA A 168 -6.85 21.64 13.57
C ALA A 168 -5.78 21.80 12.50
N PHE A 169 -5.66 20.81 11.62
CA PHE A 169 -4.66 20.83 10.55
C PHE A 169 -5.09 19.98 9.37
N ASP A 170 -4.72 20.45 8.18
CA ASP A 170 -4.73 19.64 6.97
C ASP A 170 -3.49 18.75 6.96
N TYR A 171 -3.64 17.54 6.43
CA TYR A 171 -2.56 16.58 6.32
C TYR A 171 -2.65 15.78 5.03
N TYR A 172 -1.53 15.17 4.67
CA TYR A 172 -1.43 14.27 3.54
C TYR A 172 -0.91 12.92 4.00
N PHE A 173 -1.65 11.85 3.71
CA PHE A 173 -1.17 10.48 3.84
C PHE A 173 -0.58 10.02 2.51
N TYR A 174 0.60 9.40 2.53
CA TYR A 174 1.27 8.90 1.34
C TYR A 174 1.63 7.42 1.44
N HIS A 175 1.67 6.77 0.28
CA HIS A 175 2.31 5.47 0.05
C HIS A 175 3.50 5.69 -0.90
N PHE A 176 4.71 5.55 -0.35
CA PHE A 176 5.97 5.73 -1.04
C PHE A 176 6.62 4.38 -1.34
N HIS A 177 6.94 4.15 -2.61
CA HIS A 177 7.64 2.98 -3.10
C HIS A 177 9.05 3.33 -3.53
N TYR A 178 10.04 2.50 -3.18
CA TYR A 178 11.41 2.68 -3.66
C TYR A 178 12.11 1.34 -3.95
N VAL A 179 13.15 1.41 -4.80
CA VAL A 179 13.88 0.23 -5.26
C VAL A 179 15.37 0.36 -5.01
N ASP A 180 15.94 -0.69 -4.41
CA ASP A 180 17.38 -0.91 -4.35
C ASP A 180 17.81 -1.87 -5.47
N LYS A 181 18.70 -1.41 -6.34
CA LYS A 181 19.42 -2.21 -7.31
C LYS A 181 20.75 -2.68 -6.72
N ARG A 182 20.96 -4.00 -6.72
CA ARG A 182 22.21 -4.66 -6.30
C ARG A 182 22.78 -5.49 -7.43
N VAL A 183 24.08 -5.34 -7.68
CA VAL A 183 24.82 -6.13 -8.66
C VAL A 183 25.75 -7.08 -7.91
N THR A 184 25.50 -8.38 -8.00
CA THR A 184 26.34 -9.42 -7.41
C THR A 184 27.16 -10.09 -8.49
N VAL A 185 28.48 -10.14 -8.29
CA VAL A 185 29.41 -10.84 -9.16
C VAL A 185 29.83 -12.13 -8.46
N THR A 186 29.55 -13.29 -9.06
CA THR A 186 29.98 -14.59 -8.55
C THR A 186 30.87 -15.29 -9.56
N THR A 187 31.92 -15.93 -9.09
CA THR A 187 32.80 -16.75 -9.94
C THR A 187 32.48 -18.21 -9.69
N ASP A 188 32.15 -18.96 -10.74
CA ASP A 188 31.90 -20.39 -10.61
C ASP A 188 33.20 -21.18 -10.37
N SER A 189 33.07 -22.46 -10.01
CA SER A 189 34.21 -23.36 -9.78
C SER A 189 35.08 -23.61 -11.04
N LYS A 190 34.68 -23.06 -12.19
CA LYS A 190 35.41 -23.10 -13.47
C LYS A 190 36.00 -21.73 -13.84
N GLY A 191 36.04 -20.77 -12.92
CA GLY A 191 36.62 -19.44 -13.13
C GLY A 191 35.75 -18.50 -13.97
N ARG A 192 34.49 -18.84 -14.26
CA ARG A 192 33.61 -17.98 -15.06
C ARG A 192 32.88 -17.01 -14.17
N VAL A 193 32.98 -15.73 -14.52
CA VAL A 193 32.30 -14.63 -13.83
C VAL A 193 30.83 -14.59 -14.28
N ARG A 194 29.92 -14.57 -13.31
CA ARG A 194 28.48 -14.37 -13.50
C ARG A 194 28.05 -13.10 -12.77
N THR A 195 27.40 -12.21 -13.51
CA THR A 195 26.81 -10.99 -12.96
C THR A 195 25.30 -11.19 -12.81
N ARG A 196 24.79 -10.99 -11.60
CA ARG A 196 23.35 -10.98 -11.31
C ARG A 196 22.95 -9.59 -10.84
N THR A 197 21.96 -8.99 -11.49
CA THR A 197 21.32 -7.77 -11.01
C THR A 197 20.01 -8.15 -10.33
N THR A 198 19.82 -7.69 -9.09
CA THR A 198 18.60 -7.88 -8.31
C THR A 198 18.01 -6.51 -7.99
N TYR A 199 16.69 -6.41 -8.05
CA TYR A 199 15.92 -5.23 -7.66
C TYR A 199 15.09 -5.61 -6.44
N ASP A 200 15.40 -4.99 -5.30
CA ASP A 200 14.68 -5.18 -4.05
C ASP A 200 13.70 -4.02 -3.89
N HIS A 201 12.42 -4.34 -3.79
CA HIS A 201 11.32 -3.39 -3.72
C HIS A 201 10.88 -3.18 -2.28
N TYR A 202 10.62 -1.93 -1.90
CA TYR A 202 10.24 -1.56 -0.54
C TYR A 202 9.16 -0.49 -0.55
N ASP A 203 8.36 -0.47 0.52
CA ASP A 203 7.30 0.50 0.73
C ASP A 203 7.46 1.18 2.09
N ARG A 204 7.13 2.47 2.12
CA ARG A 204 7.01 3.31 3.31
C ARG A 204 5.69 4.06 3.22
N TYR A 205 5.09 4.27 4.37
CA TYR A 205 3.85 5.02 4.50
C TYR A 205 4.09 6.17 5.46
N GLY A 206 3.27 7.20 5.40
CA GLY A 206 3.42 8.29 6.35
C GLY A 206 2.40 9.39 6.18
N ILE A 207 2.50 10.35 7.09
CA ILE A 207 1.70 11.56 7.12
C ILE A 207 2.66 12.74 7.07
N TYR A 208 2.43 13.69 6.17
CA TYR A 208 3.10 14.99 6.22
C TYR A 208 2.12 16.15 6.30
N LEU A 209 2.57 17.23 6.96
CA LEU A 209 1.78 18.44 7.17
C LEU A 209 2.68 19.63 7.60
N PRO A 210 2.21 20.87 7.47
CA PRO A 210 2.83 22.01 8.16
C PRO A 210 2.85 21.81 9.69
N PHE A 211 4.01 21.98 10.30
CA PHE A 211 4.26 21.87 11.75
C PHE A 211 5.13 23.04 12.22
N THR A 212 4.50 24.15 12.58
CA THR A 212 5.16 25.45 12.76
C THR A 212 5.99 25.59 14.04
N PHE A 213 5.93 24.61 14.96
CA PHE A 213 6.50 24.72 16.30
C PHE A 213 7.98 24.33 16.42
N ILE A 214 8.50 23.51 15.50
CA ILE A 214 9.89 23.05 15.49
C ILE A 214 10.39 22.90 14.06
N ARG A 215 11.71 23.07 13.89
CA ARG A 215 12.42 22.94 12.62
C ARG A 215 13.76 22.25 12.87
N HIS A 216 14.32 21.65 11.83
CA HIS A 216 15.66 21.06 11.84
C HIS A 216 15.85 20.02 12.96
N VAL A 217 14.87 19.16 13.16
CA VAL A 217 14.93 18.06 14.13
C VAL A 217 14.45 16.78 13.44
N ALA A 218 15.15 15.68 13.64
CA ALA A 218 14.72 14.37 13.19
C ALA A 218 14.86 13.34 14.31
N LEU A 219 13.82 12.54 14.51
CA LEU A 219 13.79 11.37 15.39
C LEU A 219 13.76 10.13 14.49
N ILE A 220 14.86 9.36 14.48
CA ILE A 220 15.10 8.31 13.49
C ILE A 220 15.02 6.95 14.17
N GLY A 221 13.94 6.21 13.95
CA GLY A 221 13.80 4.81 14.38
C GLY A 221 14.26 3.81 13.32
N LYS A 222 14.24 4.19 12.04
CA LYS A 222 14.79 3.42 10.92
C LYS A 222 15.68 4.29 10.07
N SER A 223 16.84 3.74 9.67
CA SER A 223 17.87 4.42 8.89
C SER A 223 17.31 5.31 7.78
N VAL A 224 17.73 6.58 7.77
CA VAL A 224 17.49 7.60 6.74
C VAL A 224 18.85 8.20 6.38
N SER A 225 19.09 8.39 5.09
CA SER A 225 20.31 9.02 4.54
C SER A 225 20.21 10.54 4.59
N GLY A 226 21.29 11.27 4.26
CA GLY A 226 21.26 12.73 4.10
C GLY A 226 21.18 13.57 5.38
N LEU A 227 20.72 13.00 6.49
CA LEU A 227 20.61 13.71 7.77
C LEU A 227 21.98 14.01 8.38
N SER A 228 22.25 15.29 8.64
CA SER A 228 23.46 15.79 9.28
C SER A 228 23.11 16.79 10.38
N GLY A 229 23.98 16.93 11.38
CA GLY A 229 23.77 17.83 12.52
C GLY A 229 24.33 17.27 13.83
N SER A 230 24.00 17.94 14.93
CA SER A 230 24.30 17.49 16.29
C SER A 230 23.36 16.36 16.70
N THR A 231 23.89 15.39 17.45
CA THR A 231 23.10 14.33 18.06
C THR A 231 22.71 14.71 19.48
N TYR A 232 21.51 14.36 19.91
CA TYR A 232 21.04 14.57 21.28
C TYR A 232 20.48 13.28 21.88
N LYS A 233 20.60 13.12 23.20
CA LYS A 233 20.02 11.99 23.94
C LYS A 233 19.30 12.51 25.18
N PRO A 234 17.96 12.41 25.25
CA PRO A 234 17.25 12.68 26.49
C PRO A 234 17.59 11.63 27.56
N ALA A 235 17.18 11.88 28.80
CA ALA A 235 17.46 10.99 29.94
C ALA A 235 16.81 9.60 29.82
N SER A 236 15.76 9.43 29.01
CA SER A 236 15.09 8.14 28.86
C SER A 236 15.88 7.15 28.03
N ASN A 237 16.35 6.08 28.68
CA ASN A 237 16.99 4.94 27.99
C ASN A 237 16.03 4.21 27.05
N LYS A 238 14.71 4.21 27.32
CA LYS A 238 13.74 3.56 26.44
C LYS A 238 13.62 4.32 25.13
N PHE A 239 13.42 5.64 25.18
CA PHE A 239 13.47 6.51 24.01
C PHE A 239 14.76 6.35 23.19
N ASN A 240 15.93 6.35 23.85
CA ASN A 240 17.23 6.24 23.17
C ASN A 240 17.46 4.89 22.46
N ARG A 241 16.68 3.85 22.77
CA ARG A 241 16.67 2.58 22.02
C ARG A 241 15.75 2.62 20.81
N LEU A 242 14.72 3.46 20.86
CA LEU A 242 13.74 3.62 19.80
C LEU A 242 14.22 4.61 18.73
N TYR A 243 14.87 5.70 19.15
CA TYR A 243 15.21 6.81 18.26
C TYR A 243 16.65 7.27 18.41
N ARG A 244 17.26 7.57 17.27
CA ARG A 244 18.42 8.48 17.18
C ARG A 244 17.92 9.88 16.87
N VAL A 245 18.31 10.86 17.69
CA VAL A 245 17.97 12.28 17.45
C VAL A 245 19.09 12.95 16.67
N VAL A 246 18.72 13.68 15.62
CA VAL A 246 19.60 14.58 14.87
C VAL A 246 18.94 15.95 14.81
N ALA A 247 19.69 17.02 15.09
CA ALA A 247 19.19 18.38 15.02
C ALA A 247 20.28 19.37 14.59
N ASP A 248 19.89 20.60 14.26
CA ASP A 248 20.84 21.70 14.00
C ASP A 248 21.76 22.01 15.20
N SER A 249 21.25 21.83 16.42
CA SER A 249 21.94 22.04 17.68
C SER A 249 21.33 21.20 18.80
N GLU A 250 22.15 20.80 19.77
CA GLU A 250 21.67 20.08 20.96
C GLU A 250 20.63 20.88 21.77
N MET A 251 20.77 22.21 21.82
CA MET A 251 19.84 23.09 22.52
C MET A 251 18.44 23.06 21.89
N ASN A 252 18.35 23.07 20.56
CA ASN A 252 17.07 22.99 19.85
C ASN A 252 16.40 21.62 20.10
N ALA A 253 17.16 20.53 19.99
CA ALA A 253 16.68 19.19 20.31
C ALA A 253 16.18 19.09 21.77
N ALA A 254 16.93 19.62 22.73
CA ALA A 254 16.56 19.62 24.15
C ALA A 254 15.29 20.43 24.45
N ARG A 255 15.08 21.56 23.74
CA ARG A 255 13.86 22.38 23.89
C ARG A 255 12.62 21.67 23.37
N PHE A 256 12.75 20.90 22.30
CA PHE A 256 11.66 20.11 21.73
C PHE A 256 11.38 18.86 22.56
N LEU A 257 12.42 18.10 22.92
CA LEU A 257 12.34 16.83 23.63
C LEU A 257 12.15 16.99 25.15
N LYS A 258 11.14 17.79 25.53
CA LYS A 258 10.63 17.85 26.91
C LYS A 258 10.17 16.46 27.35
N PRO A 259 10.11 16.18 28.67
CA PRO A 259 9.66 14.87 29.17
C PRO A 259 8.33 14.38 28.59
N SER A 260 7.36 15.28 28.38
CA SER A 260 6.05 14.95 27.78
C SER A 260 6.15 14.50 26.32
N VAL A 261 6.99 15.15 25.50
CA VAL A 261 7.24 14.76 24.11
C VAL A 261 7.96 13.41 24.06
N VAL A 262 8.96 13.22 24.92
CA VAL A 262 9.69 11.94 25.02
C VAL A 262 8.73 10.78 25.33
N ILE A 263 7.84 10.95 26.31
CA ILE A 263 6.82 9.93 26.66
C ILE A 263 5.88 9.68 25.48
N ALA A 264 5.35 10.73 24.85
CA ALA A 264 4.45 10.59 23.71
C ALA A 264 5.11 9.82 22.55
N CYS A 265 6.39 10.10 22.24
CA CYS A 265 7.14 9.38 21.22
C CYS A 265 7.36 7.90 21.58
N GLU A 266 7.57 7.58 22.86
CA GLU A 266 7.69 6.19 23.29
C GLU A 266 6.36 5.40 23.20
N GLU A 267 5.24 6.06 23.43
CA GLU A 267 3.91 5.44 23.36
C GLU A 267 3.51 5.13 21.91
N ILE A 268 3.71 6.07 20.99
CA ILE A 268 3.38 5.87 19.58
C ILE A 268 4.28 4.82 18.91
N ALA A 269 5.53 4.69 19.37
CA ALA A 269 6.45 3.65 18.90
C ALA A 269 6.00 2.23 19.26
N ALA A 270 5.06 2.06 20.19
CA ALA A 270 4.45 0.76 20.48
C ALA A 270 3.32 0.40 19.48
N VAL A 271 2.87 1.36 18.67
CA VAL A 271 1.79 1.19 17.68
C VAL A 271 2.34 1.04 16.27
N PHE A 272 3.38 1.80 15.93
CA PHE A 272 3.95 1.84 14.58
C PHE A 272 5.35 1.24 14.52
N SER A 273 5.63 0.54 13.44
CA SER A 273 6.93 -0.06 13.16
C SER A 273 7.81 0.86 12.33
N GLU A 274 9.11 0.90 12.66
CA GLU A 274 10.13 1.66 11.90
C GLU A 274 9.79 3.15 11.78
N LEU A 275 9.22 3.71 12.85
CA LEU A 275 8.72 5.08 12.93
C LEU A 275 9.85 6.13 12.88
N ASN A 276 9.70 7.13 12.02
CA ASN A 276 10.55 8.32 11.98
C ASN A 276 9.68 9.59 12.09
N PHE A 277 10.27 10.64 12.62
CA PHE A 277 9.75 12.00 12.56
C PHE A 277 10.83 12.89 11.97
N GLU A 278 10.52 13.62 10.90
CA GLU A 278 11.40 14.61 10.30
C GLU A 278 10.70 15.98 10.28
N PHE A 279 11.27 16.94 11.01
CA PHE A 279 10.85 18.33 11.02
C PHE A 279 11.80 19.15 10.17
N ASN A 280 11.37 19.49 8.96
CA ASN A 280 12.23 20.09 7.95
C ASN A 280 12.49 21.60 8.22
N PRO A 281 13.40 22.24 7.47
CA PRO A 281 13.68 23.68 7.60
C PRO A 281 12.45 24.59 7.38
N GLN A 282 11.49 24.14 6.58
CA GLN A 282 10.26 24.85 6.22
C GLN A 282 9.17 24.75 7.31
N ALA A 283 9.47 24.08 8.43
CA ALA A 283 8.51 23.80 9.51
C ALA A 283 7.36 22.91 9.04
N GLU A 284 7.71 21.80 8.42
CA GLU A 284 6.81 20.73 8.06
C GLU A 284 7.25 19.46 8.77
N LEU A 285 6.28 18.66 9.20
CA LEU A 285 6.50 17.34 9.75
C LEU A 285 6.28 16.29 8.66
N CYS A 286 7.18 15.32 8.58
CA CYS A 286 6.95 14.02 7.98
C CYS A 286 7.04 12.94 9.07
N MET A 287 5.92 12.28 9.37
CA MET A 287 5.83 11.11 10.25
C MET A 287 5.74 9.86 9.38
N SER A 288 6.78 9.04 9.33
CA SER A 288 6.88 7.90 8.41
C SER A 288 7.05 6.57 9.13
N PHE A 289 6.47 5.51 8.58
CA PHE A 289 6.43 4.16 9.17
C PHE A 289 6.34 3.08 8.09
N ARG A 290 6.41 1.82 8.49
CA ARG A 290 6.32 0.66 7.58
C ARG A 290 4.90 0.11 7.41
N ASP A 291 4.01 0.43 8.34
CA ASP A 291 2.64 -0.09 8.45
C ASP A 291 1.78 0.23 7.20
N ASP A 292 1.29 -0.81 6.51
CA ASP A 292 0.44 -0.75 5.31
C ASP A 292 -1.08 -0.79 5.62
N ASP A 293 -1.43 -0.95 6.89
CA ASP A 293 -2.79 -1.09 7.42
C ASP A 293 -3.33 0.19 8.07
N VAL A 294 -2.75 1.36 7.76
CA VAL A 294 -3.16 2.63 8.37
C VAL A 294 -4.45 3.18 7.78
N ILE A 295 -4.61 3.04 6.46
CA ILE A 295 -5.80 3.49 5.72
C ILE A 295 -6.56 2.32 5.08
N THR A 296 -6.29 1.09 5.51
CA THR A 296 -6.91 -0.12 4.97
C THR A 296 -7.52 -0.95 6.09
N LEU A 297 -8.61 -1.65 5.79
CA LEU A 297 -9.25 -2.61 6.68
C LEU A 297 -9.69 -3.84 5.88
N PRO A 298 -9.73 -5.03 6.51
CA PRO A 298 -10.34 -6.19 5.88
C PRO A 298 -11.86 -5.98 5.78
N ARG A 299 -12.42 -6.22 4.59
CA ARG A 299 -13.88 -6.27 4.40
C ARG A 299 -14.44 -7.63 4.83
N ASN A 300 -15.69 -7.63 5.28
CA ASN A 300 -16.42 -8.84 5.68
C ASN A 300 -17.36 -9.36 4.60
N ASN A 301 -17.91 -8.46 3.77
CA ASN A 301 -18.84 -8.80 2.69
C ASN A 301 -18.28 -8.41 1.32
N ASP A 302 -18.92 -8.87 0.26
CA ASP A 302 -18.59 -8.52 -1.12
C ASP A 302 -19.84 -8.58 -2.02
N PHE A 303 -19.61 -8.50 -3.33
CA PHE A 303 -20.67 -8.62 -4.32
C PHE A 303 -21.40 -9.97 -4.34
N ASN A 304 -20.90 -11.02 -3.69
CA ASN A 304 -21.65 -12.27 -3.50
C ASN A 304 -22.68 -12.18 -2.38
N SER A 305 -22.57 -11.16 -1.51
CA SER A 305 -23.54 -10.85 -0.44
C SER A 305 -23.95 -9.38 -0.48
N PRO A 306 -24.67 -8.90 -1.52
CA PRO A 306 -24.92 -7.47 -1.74
C PRO A 306 -25.61 -6.77 -0.57
N ASP A 307 -26.56 -7.42 0.11
CA ASP A 307 -27.24 -6.83 1.26
C ASP A 307 -26.32 -6.69 2.48
N GLY A 308 -25.41 -7.64 2.68
CA GLY A 308 -24.37 -7.53 3.70
C GLY A 308 -23.40 -6.41 3.37
N PHE A 309 -22.99 -6.32 2.12
CA PHE A 309 -22.06 -5.30 1.66
C PHE A 309 -22.64 -3.89 1.74
N ILE A 310 -23.92 -3.71 1.39
CA ILE A 310 -24.63 -2.42 1.59
C ILE A 310 -24.69 -2.05 3.07
N ARG A 311 -24.89 -3.01 3.98
CA ARG A 311 -24.90 -2.71 5.42
C ARG A 311 -23.52 -2.27 5.90
N GLU A 312 -22.48 -2.96 5.47
CA GLU A 312 -21.08 -2.65 5.79
C GLU A 312 -20.68 -1.27 5.26
N VAL A 313 -20.98 -0.96 4.00
CA VAL A 313 -20.73 0.36 3.35
C VAL A 313 -21.66 1.46 3.86
N ARG A 314 -22.65 1.18 4.71
CA ARG A 314 -23.47 2.21 5.37
C ARG A 314 -23.07 2.45 6.82
N GLN A 315 -22.25 1.55 7.36
CA GLN A 315 -21.68 1.72 8.68
C GLN A 315 -20.45 2.60 8.53
N HIS A 316 -20.23 3.48 9.50
CA HIS A 316 -19.02 4.27 9.53
C HIS A 316 -17.84 3.38 9.97
N ASN A 317 -16.94 3.11 9.03
CA ASN A 317 -15.75 2.28 9.19
C ASN A 317 -14.53 3.14 9.57
N ALA A 318 -14.38 3.41 10.87
CA ALA A 318 -13.27 4.20 11.40
C ALA A 318 -11.90 3.52 11.17
N LEU A 319 -10.86 4.32 10.92
CA LEU A 319 -9.48 3.87 10.76
C LEU A 319 -8.66 4.11 12.04
N PRO A 320 -8.50 3.11 12.94
CA PRO A 320 -7.97 3.38 14.28
C PRO A 320 -6.48 3.74 14.29
N LYS A 321 -5.69 3.18 13.37
CA LYS A 321 -4.26 3.53 13.25
C LYS A 321 -4.09 4.96 12.74
N LEU A 322 -4.85 5.36 11.72
CA LEU A 322 -4.85 6.75 11.24
C LEU A 322 -5.21 7.71 12.37
N GLN A 323 -6.29 7.44 13.10
CA GLN A 323 -6.72 8.27 14.23
C GLN A 323 -5.61 8.40 15.29
N LYS A 324 -4.96 7.29 15.68
CA LYS A 324 -3.83 7.33 16.62
C LYS A 324 -2.65 8.17 16.13
N ALA A 325 -2.33 8.11 14.84
CA ALA A 325 -1.26 8.93 14.27
C ALA A 325 -1.62 10.43 14.33
N LEU A 326 -2.84 10.79 13.95
CA LEU A 326 -3.32 12.18 13.98
C LEU A 326 -3.43 12.72 15.41
N GLU A 327 -3.94 11.93 16.36
CA GLU A 327 -3.98 12.27 17.78
C GLU A 327 -2.57 12.45 18.37
N HIS A 328 -1.61 11.63 17.94
CA HIS A 328 -0.22 11.78 18.35
C HIS A 328 0.38 13.08 17.79
N ILE A 329 0.19 13.38 16.51
CA ILE A 329 0.63 14.64 15.90
C ILE A 329 0.01 15.84 16.64
N HIS A 330 -1.29 15.78 16.94
CA HIS A 330 -1.99 16.80 17.73
C HIS A 330 -1.38 16.95 19.13
N THR A 331 -1.04 15.84 19.80
CA THR A 331 -0.35 15.84 21.09
C THR A 331 1.03 16.50 21.02
N LEU A 332 1.80 16.24 19.96
CA LEU A 332 3.08 16.91 19.74
C LEU A 332 2.91 18.41 19.54
N MET A 333 1.87 18.84 18.82
CA MET A 333 1.54 20.27 18.68
C MET A 333 1.25 20.90 20.05
N ILE A 334 0.39 20.28 20.87
CA ILE A 334 0.04 20.79 22.21
C ILE A 334 1.29 20.97 23.08
N TYR A 335 2.19 19.98 23.12
CA TYR A 335 3.40 20.06 23.96
C TYR A 335 4.46 21.03 23.42
N SER A 336 4.38 21.37 22.14
CA SER A 336 5.28 22.31 21.47
C SER A 336 4.73 23.74 21.50
N ASP A 337 3.41 23.91 21.55
CA ASP A 337 2.76 25.21 21.70
C ASP A 337 3.10 25.80 23.07
N SER A 338 3.78 26.93 23.05
CA SER A 338 4.35 27.57 24.24
C SER A 338 3.34 28.51 24.91
N ASN A 339 2.08 28.08 25.08
CA ASN A 339 1.04 28.84 25.77
C ASN A 339 1.20 28.87 27.31
N PHE A 340 2.32 28.41 27.86
CA PHE A 340 2.73 28.68 29.25
C PHE A 340 3.69 29.88 29.37
N ARG A 341 3.48 30.95 28.59
CA ARG A 341 3.90 32.28 29.06
C ARG A 341 3.02 32.63 30.24
N LYS A 342 3.55 32.43 31.45
CA LYS A 342 2.95 32.85 32.73
C LYS A 342 2.28 34.21 32.56
N ASN A 343 0.97 34.29 32.79
CA ASN A 343 0.40 35.56 33.20
C ASN A 343 1.13 35.96 34.48
N SER A 344 1.81 37.09 34.36
CA SER A 344 2.62 37.81 35.34
C SER A 344 1.98 37.93 36.70
#